data_AF-A0AAU3IFB3-F1
#
_entry.id   AF-A0AAU3IFB3-F1
#
_cell.length_a   1.000
_cell.length_b   1.000
_cell.length_c   1.000
_cell.angle_alpha   90.00
_cell.angle_beta   90.00
_cell.angle_gamma   90.00
#
_symmetry.space_group_name_H-M   'P 1'
#
loop_
_entity.id
_entity.type
_entity.pdbx_description
1 polymer ?
#
loop_
_entity_poly.entity_id
_entity_poly.type
_entity_poly.pdbx_seq_one_letter_code
_entity_poly.pdbx_strand_id
1 'polypeptide(L)' 'MGTPVALTGLIARPWENDFNGQKRHGIAFRAVAVTSLAGAAAGPKAA' A
#
# COMPACT_ATOMS: atom_id res chain seq x y z
N MET A 1 -11.42 7.98 4.27
CA MET A 1 -11.17 7.01 3.18
C MET A 1 -10.04 7.54 2.31
N GLY A 2 -9.06 6.71 1.94
CA GLY A 2 -7.90 7.13 1.14
C GLY A 2 -8.13 7.02 -0.37
N THR A 3 -7.21 7.57 -1.18
CA THR A 3 -7.21 7.47 -2.65
C THR A 3 -6.91 6.04 -3.10
N PRO A 4 -7.61 5.48 -4.11
CA PRO A 4 -7.30 4.15 -4.63
C PRO A 4 -5.93 4.13 -5.30
N VAL A 5 -5.19 3.04 -5.07
CA VAL A 5 -3.85 2.81 -5.64
C VAL A 5 -3.70 1.37 -6.10
N ALA A 6 -2.90 1.15 -7.14
CA ALA A 6 -2.40 -0.16 -7.53
C ALA A 6 -0.98 -0.36 -6.97
N LEU A 7 -0.68 -1.56 -6.49
CA LEU A 7 0.61 -1.91 -5.89
C LEU A 7 1.27 -3.03 -6.71
N THR A 8 2.44 -2.75 -7.27
CA THR A 8 3.21 -3.73 -8.06
C THR A 8 4.31 -4.33 -7.20
N GLY A 9 4.47 -5.65 -7.25
CA GLY A 9 5.49 -6.36 -6.47
C GLY A 9 5.28 -6.21 -4.96
N LEU A 10 4.03 -6.28 -4.50
CA LEU A 10 3.70 -6.19 -3.08
C LEU A 10 4.18 -7.44 -2.33
N ILE A 11 4.97 -7.23 -1.28
CA ILE A 11 5.47 -8.27 -0.39
C ILE A 11 5.04 -7.93 1.03
N ALA A 12 4.46 -8.92 1.70
CA ALA A 12 4.21 -8.89 3.13
C ALA A 12 5.42 -9.49 3.87
N ARG A 13 5.93 -8.81 4.88
CA ARG A 13 7.00 -9.31 5.75
C ARG A 13 6.64 -9.17 7.22
N PRO A 14 6.84 -10.22 8.04
CA PRO A 14 6.72 -10.07 9.48
C PRO A 14 7.85 -9.15 9.98
N TRP A 15 7.56 -8.42 11.04
CA TRP A 15 8.57 -7.71 11.81
C TRP A 15 8.25 -7.84 13.30
N GLU A 16 9.30 -7.76 14.11
CA GLU A 16 9.25 -7.72 15.57
C GLU A 16 10.13 -6.55 16.05
N ASN A 17 9.69 -5.82 17.07
CA ASN A 17 10.43 -4.72 17.69
C ASN A 17 10.05 -4.62 19.17
N ASP A 18 11.00 -4.28 20.01
CA ASP A 18 10.75 -3.93 21.41
C ASP A 18 10.75 -2.39 21.52
N PHE A 19 9.57 -1.78 21.67
CA PHE A 19 9.42 -0.33 21.78
C PHE A 19 8.78 0.04 23.12
N ASN A 20 9.51 0.80 23.94
CA ASN A 20 9.11 1.16 25.31
C ASN A 20 8.87 -0.07 26.22
N GLY A 21 9.72 -1.10 26.12
CA GLY A 21 9.58 -2.33 26.90
C GLY A 21 8.36 -3.19 26.53
N GLN A 22 7.72 -2.91 25.40
CA GLN A 22 6.61 -3.69 24.87
C GLN A 22 7.01 -4.33 23.55
N LYS A 23 6.85 -5.66 23.47
CA LYS A 23 7.02 -6.44 22.24
C LYS A 23 5.92 -6.09 21.26
N ARG A 24 6.29 -5.43 20.18
CA ARG A 24 5.42 -5.15 19.05
C ARG A 24 5.82 -6.07 17.90
N HIS A 25 4.82 -6.60 17.24
CA HIS A 25 5.01 -7.37 16.02
C HIS A 25 3.91 -7.00 15.05
N GLY A 26 4.12 -7.29 13.77
CA GLY A 26 3.12 -7.04 12.77
C GLY A 26 3.58 -7.43 11.39
N ILE A 27 2.76 -7.06 10.40
CA ILE A 27 3.06 -7.26 9.00
C ILE A 27 3.34 -5.91 8.36
N ALA A 28 4.53 -5.77 7.77
CA ALA A 28 4.87 -4.65 6.92
C ALA A 28 4.64 -5.04 5.46
N PHE A 29 3.96 -4.17 4.71
CA PHE A 29 3.78 -4.31 3.28
C PHE A 29 4.77 -3.39 2.55
N ARG A 30 5.53 -3.94 1.60
CA ARG A 30 6.45 -3.19 0.74
C ARG A 30 6.11 -3.49 -0.71
N ALA A 31 5.99 -2.46 -1.52
CA ALA A 31 5.77 -2.60 -2.96
C ALA A 31 6.98 -2.06 -3.72
N VAL A 32 7.20 -2.57 -4.93
CA VAL A 32 8.20 -2.03 -5.85
C VAL A 32 7.73 -0.71 -6.45
N ALA A 33 6.42 -0.60 -6.74
CA ALA A 33 5.81 0.62 -7.23
C ALA A 33 4.41 0.83 -6.64
N VAL A 34 4.03 2.10 -6.47
CA VAL A 34 2.71 2.56 -6.04
C VAL A 34 2.16 3.48 -7.12
N THR A 35 1.07 3.09 -7.75
CA THR A 35 0.45 3.85 -8.84
C THR A 35 -0.89 4.39 -8.39
N SER A 36 -1.08 5.71 -8.45
CA SER A 36 -2.38 6.32 -8.17
C SER A 36 -3.41 5.90 -9.20
N LEU A 37 -4.60 5.51 -8.71
CA LEU A 37 -5.77 5.28 -9.57
C LEU A 37 -6.74 6.46 -9.53
N ALA A 38 -6.35 7.58 -8.91
CA ALA A 38 -7.10 8.83 -9.02
C ALA A 38 -7.14 9.27 -10.50
N GLY A 39 -8.34 9.34 -11.07
CA GLY A 39 -8.56 9.74 -12.47
C GLY A 39 -8.80 8.57 -13.44
N ALA A 40 -8.52 7.32 -13.07
CA ALA A 40 -8.82 6.16 -13.91
C ALA A 40 -10.33 5.84 -14.02
N ALA A 41 -11.16 6.47 -13.17
CA ALA A 41 -12.61 6.37 -13.22
C ALA A 41 -13.28 7.28 -14.28
N ALA A 42 -12.51 8.11 -15.00
CA ALA A 42 -13.03 8.78 -16.18
C ALA A 42 -13.05 7.78 -17.33
N GLY A 43 -14.21 7.15 -17.57
CA GLY A 43 -14.45 6.37 -18.80
C GLY A 43 -14.11 7.20 -20.04
N PRO A 44 -13.86 6.55 -21.20
CA PRO A 44 -13.40 7.25 -22.39
C PRO A 44 -14.34 8.40 -22.73
N LYS A 45 -13.81 9.63 -22.74
CA LYS A 45 -14.54 10.79 -23.25
C LYS A 45 -14.71 10.59 -24.75
N ALA A 46 -15.90 10.19 -25.16
CA ALA A 46 -16.29 10.11 -26.57
C ALA A 46 -16.04 11.48 -27.23
N ALA A 47 -15.36 11.44 -28.38
CA ALA A 47 -15.03 12.58 -29.21
C ALA A 47 -16.22 13.03 -30.07
#